data_AF-A0A0Q9WKV8-F1
#
_entry.id   AF-A0A0Q9WKV8-F1
#
_cell.length_a   1.000
_cell.length_b   1.000
_cell.length_c   1.000
_cell.angle_alpha   90.00
_cell.angle_beta   90.00
_cell.angle_gamma   90.00
#
_symmetry.space_group_name_H-M   'P 1'
#
loop_
_entity.id
_entity.type
_entity.pdbx_description
1 polymer ?
#
loop_
_entity_poly.entity_id
_entity_poly.type
_entity_poly.pdbx_seq_one_letter_code
_entity_poly.pdbx_strand_id
1 'polypeptide(L)'
;MLLAGYDSEFGPSLCFIDAQGTTMPLNYSGHGLGHPICTSIFHMMWKPDLTFQEGVDIVRRCVVEIQNRLVINLRNFDVFVVDKDGVRKLPPFGPMAIGAPMPLLTTLAIGNQQVPKSVSKPEIKEESLI
;
A
#
# COMPACT_ATOMS: atom_id res chain seq x y z
N MET A 1 -12.45 17.70 -2.41
CA MET A 1 -11.97 16.50 -1.69
C MET A 1 -12.59 15.27 -2.33
N LEU A 2 -11.88 14.14 -2.40
CA LEU A 2 -12.46 12.86 -2.80
C LEU A 2 -12.69 12.01 -1.55
N LEU A 3 -13.86 11.41 -1.45
CA LEU A 3 -14.23 10.50 -0.37
C LEU A 3 -14.69 9.19 -1.00
N ALA A 4 -14.08 8.08 -0.57
CA ALA A 4 -14.43 6.74 -1.00
C ALA A 4 -14.74 5.89 0.22
N GLY A 5 -15.71 5.00 0.11
CA GLY A 5 -16.11 4.11 1.19
C GLY A 5 -16.87 2.90 0.69
N TYR A 6 -17.11 1.98 1.61
CA TYR A 6 -17.96 0.82 1.39
C TYR A 6 -19.08 0.84 2.42
N ASP A 7 -20.32 0.69 1.95
CA ASP A 7 -21.50 0.54 2.78
C ASP A 7 -22.13 -0.86 2.55
N SER A 8 -22.70 -1.46 3.59
CA SER A 8 -23.26 -2.82 3.49
C SER A 8 -24.59 -2.88 2.73
N GLU A 9 -25.36 -1.78 2.71
CA GLU A 9 -26.64 -1.68 2.01
C GLU A 9 -26.45 -1.14 0.59
N PHE A 10 -25.58 -0.13 0.42
CA PHE A 10 -25.41 0.58 -0.86
C PHE A 10 -24.18 0.14 -1.66
N GLY A 11 -23.25 -0.60 -1.05
CA GLY A 11 -22.03 -1.07 -1.69
C GLY A 11 -20.90 -0.03 -1.76
N PRO A 12 -19.93 -0.19 -2.68
CA PRO A 12 -18.81 0.74 -2.82
C PRO A 12 -19.27 2.07 -3.43
N SER A 13 -18.82 3.18 -2.86
CA SER A 13 -19.14 4.52 -3.34
C SER A 13 -17.92 5.42 -3.37
N LEU A 14 -17.88 6.31 -4.36
CA LEU A 14 -16.89 7.37 -4.50
C LEU A 14 -17.63 8.68 -4.77
N CYS A 15 -17.32 9.71 -3.99
CA CYS A 15 -17.90 11.03 -4.17
C CYS A 15 -16.84 12.12 -4.12
N PHE A 16 -17.09 13.18 -4.89
CA PHE A 16 -16.37 14.43 -4.79
C PHE A 16 -17.16 15.41 -3.92
N ILE A 17 -16.48 16.01 -2.96
CA ILE A 17 -17.02 17.02 -2.05
C ILE A 17 -16.31 18.34 -2.36
N ASP A 18 -17.08 19.35 -2.77
CA ASP A 18 -16.55 20.69 -3.03
C ASP A 18 -16.31 21.47 -1.73
N ALA A 19 -15.80 22.70 -1.84
CA ALA A 19 -15.55 23.56 -0.68
C ALA A 19 -16.82 24.08 0.01
N GLN A 20 -17.98 23.99 -0.66
CA GLN A 20 -19.29 24.43 -0.15
C GLN A 20 -20.09 23.27 0.47
N GLY A 21 -19.56 22.04 0.42
CA GLY A 21 -20.22 20.84 0.93
C GLY A 21 -21.12 20.14 -0.09
N THR A 22 -21.14 20.58 -1.35
CA THR A 22 -21.85 19.88 -2.43
C THR A 22 -21.17 18.55 -2.72
N THR A 23 -21.95 17.49 -2.80
CA THR A 23 -21.46 16.13 -3.10
C THR A 23 -21.87 15.68 -4.49
N MET A 24 -20.92 15.15 -5.27
CA MET A 24 -21.17 14.56 -6.58
C MET A 24 -20.68 13.10 -6.60
N PRO A 25 -21.56 12.11 -6.88
CA PRO A 25 -21.14 10.73 -7.03
C PRO A 25 -20.32 10.54 -8.31
N LEU A 26 -19.28 9.72 -8.24
CA LEU A 26 -18.33 9.47 -9.33
C LEU A 26 -17.97 7.99 -9.37
N ASN A 27 -17.66 7.50 -10.57
CA ASN A 27 -17.21 6.11 -10.75
C ASN A 27 -15.70 5.96 -10.55
N TYR A 28 -14.94 6.98 -10.95
CA TYR A 28 -13.50 7.09 -10.80
C TYR A 28 -13.14 8.57 -10.78
N SER A 29 -12.09 8.92 -10.05
CA SER A 29 -11.53 10.27 -10.07
C SER A 29 -10.14 10.26 -9.44
N GLY A 30 -9.43 11.36 -9.61
CA GLY A 30 -8.17 11.64 -8.92
C GLY A 30 -8.09 13.12 -8.60
N HIS A 31 -7.07 13.50 -7.83
CA HIS A 31 -6.80 14.90 -7.52
C HIS A 31 -5.30 15.19 -7.65
N GLY A 32 -4.94 16.47 -7.78
CA GLY A 32 -3.55 16.91 -7.91
C GLY A 32 -2.98 16.75 -9.31
N LEU A 33 -1.66 16.91 -9.44
CA LEU A 33 -0.97 17.00 -10.73
C LEU A 33 -0.99 15.69 -11.54
N GLY A 34 -1.11 14.54 -10.86
CA GLY A 34 -1.22 13.24 -11.53
C GLY A 34 -2.60 12.95 -12.11
N HIS A 35 -3.63 13.69 -11.72
CA HIS A 35 -5.01 13.44 -12.15
C HIS A 35 -5.20 13.45 -13.68
N PRO A 36 -4.85 14.52 -14.43
CA PRO A 36 -5.10 14.58 -15.87
C PRO A 36 -4.40 13.47 -16.66
N ILE A 37 -3.25 12.99 -16.15
CA ILE A 37 -2.52 11.86 -16.73
C ILE A 37 -3.30 10.55 -16.55
N CYS A 38 -3.90 10.36 -15.37
CA CYS A 38 -4.64 9.14 -15.02
C CYS A 38 -6.07 9.13 -15.59
N THR A 39 -6.67 10.30 -15.81
CA THR A 39 -8.06 10.41 -16.29
C THR A 39 -8.29 9.71 -17.63
N SER A 40 -7.32 9.78 -18.54
CA SER A 40 -7.40 9.06 -19.83
C SER A 40 -7.42 7.54 -19.64
N ILE A 41 -6.60 7.02 -18.72
CA ILE A 41 -6.52 5.59 -18.40
C ILE A 41 -7.84 5.13 -17.78
N PHE A 42 -8.37 5.89 -16.82
CA PHE A 42 -9.65 5.57 -16.21
C PHE A 42 -10.78 5.55 -17.25
N HIS A 43 -10.84 6.56 -18.12
CA HIS A 43 -11.87 6.62 -19.15
C HIS A 43 -11.82 5.46 -20.16
N MET A 44 -10.63 4.94 -20.44
CA MET A 44 -10.46 3.81 -21.38
C MET A 44 -10.69 2.44 -20.74
N MET A 45 -10.32 2.26 -19.48
CA MET A 45 -10.29 0.94 -18.84
C MET A 45 -11.44 0.71 -17.85
N TRP A 46 -12.14 1.76 -17.44
CA TRP A 46 -13.25 1.62 -16.51
C TRP A 46 -14.44 0.91 -17.16
N LYS A 47 -15.04 -0.01 -16.40
CA LYS A 47 -16.28 -0.70 -16.70
C LYS A 47 -17.03 -1.00 -15.39
N PRO A 48 -18.36 -1.16 -15.41
CA PRO A 48 -19.16 -1.38 -14.19
C PRO A 48 -18.74 -2.64 -13.42
N ASP A 49 -18.41 -3.72 -14.12
CA ASP A 49 -18.05 -5.01 -13.51
C ASP A 49 -16.53 -5.27 -13.58
N LEU A 50 -15.75 -4.39 -12.95
CA LEU A 50 -14.30 -4.57 -12.81
C LEU A 50 -13.98 -5.63 -11.78
N THR A 51 -13.13 -6.59 -12.15
CA THR A 51 -12.53 -7.47 -11.15
C THR A 51 -11.49 -6.73 -10.32
N PHE A 52 -11.22 -7.22 -9.11
CA PHE A 52 -10.19 -6.65 -8.24
C PHE A 52 -8.82 -6.53 -8.94
N GLN A 53 -8.43 -7.56 -9.70
CA GLN A 53 -7.17 -7.61 -10.42
C GLN A 53 -7.10 -6.55 -11.53
N GLU A 54 -8.17 -6.39 -12.30
CA GLU A 54 -8.24 -5.35 -13.33
C GLU A 54 -8.20 -3.94 -12.70
N GLY A 55 -8.86 -3.73 -11.57
CA GLY A 55 -8.80 -2.46 -10.83
C GLY A 55 -7.38 -2.13 -10.37
N VAL A 56 -6.66 -3.13 -9.83
CA VAL A 56 -5.24 -2.99 -9.45
C VAL A 56 -4.36 -2.69 -10.67
N ASP A 57 -4.62 -3.31 -11.82
CA ASP A 57 -3.87 -3.08 -13.05
C ASP A 57 -4.08 -1.68 -13.61
N ILE A 58 -5.29 -1.13 -13.52
CA ILE A 58 -5.58 0.28 -13.86
C ILE A 58 -4.72 1.21 -13.00
N VAL A 59 -4.74 1.03 -11.68
CA VAL A 59 -3.95 1.86 -10.75
C VAL A 59 -2.45 1.72 -11.01
N ARG A 60 -1.97 0.51 -11.33
CA ARG A 60 -0.56 0.29 -11.69
C ARG A 60 -0.17 1.06 -12.94
N ARG A 61 -1.01 1.08 -13.98
CA ARG A 61 -0.75 1.87 -15.20
C ARG A 61 -0.73 3.37 -14.90
N CYS A 62 -1.64 3.85 -14.06
CA CYS A 62 -1.64 5.24 -13.58
C CYS A 62 -0.30 5.61 -12.92
N VAL A 63 0.23 4.75 -12.06
CA VAL A 63 1.54 4.96 -11.40
C VAL A 63 2.69 5.04 -12.40
N VAL A 64 2.72 4.14 -13.39
CA VAL A 64 3.76 4.13 -14.43
C VAL A 64 3.72 5.42 -15.26
N GLU A 65 2.54 5.85 -15.68
CA GLU A 65 2.39 7.08 -16.46
C GLU A 65 2.75 8.33 -15.65
N ILE A 66 2.40 8.36 -14.35
CA ILE A 66 2.82 9.41 -13.42
C ILE A 66 4.35 9.46 -13.34
N GLN A 67 5.01 8.32 -13.10
CA GLN A 67 6.47 8.26 -12.98
C GLN A 67 7.20 8.67 -14.26
N ASN A 68 6.60 8.38 -15.42
CA ASN A 68 7.20 8.71 -16.71
C ASN A 68 7.05 10.21 -17.07
N ARG A 69 5.92 10.83 -16.70
CA ARG A 69 5.58 12.20 -17.13
C ARG A 69 5.88 13.28 -16.10
N LEU A 70 5.89 12.95 -14.81
CA LEU A 70 6.19 13.91 -13.76
C LEU A 70 7.69 13.93 -13.48
N VAL A 71 8.29 15.12 -13.56
CA VAL A 71 9.72 15.35 -13.27
C VAL A 71 10.06 14.99 -11.82
N ILE A 72 9.07 15.08 -10.93
CA ILE A 72 9.18 14.69 -9.53
C ILE A 72 9.02 13.17 -9.46
N ASN A 73 10.15 12.46 -9.39
CA ASN A 73 10.16 11.01 -9.26
C ASN A 73 9.66 10.56 -7.88
N LEU A 74 8.36 10.29 -7.76
CA LEU A 74 7.78 9.65 -6.59
C LEU A 74 8.18 8.17 -6.56
N ARG A 75 8.98 7.81 -5.56
CA ARG A 75 9.54 6.46 -5.41
C ARG A 75 8.50 5.42 -4.98
N ASN A 76 7.52 5.82 -4.18
CA ASN A 76 6.57 4.91 -3.55
C ASN A 76 5.15 5.49 -3.61
N PHE A 77 4.21 4.66 -4.05
CA PHE A 77 2.78 4.92 -4.01
C PHE A 77 2.12 3.98 -3.03
N ASP A 78 1.49 4.55 -2.01
CA ASP A 78 0.67 3.80 -1.09
C ASP A 78 -0.72 3.58 -1.69
N VAL A 79 -1.14 2.32 -1.74
CA VAL A 79 -2.45 1.93 -2.27
C VAL A 79 -3.23 1.24 -1.17
N PHE A 80 -4.41 1.77 -0.91
CA PHE A 80 -5.36 1.21 0.03
C PHE A 80 -6.56 0.67 -0.73
N VAL A 81 -7.04 -0.48 -0.30
CA VAL A 81 -8.25 -1.09 -0.81
C VAL A 81 -9.28 -1.08 0.29
N VAL A 82 -10.48 -0.63 -0.05
CA VAL A 82 -11.64 -0.58 0.83
C VAL A 82 -12.66 -1.55 0.27
N ASP A 83 -13.13 -2.46 1.11
CA ASP A 83 -14.09 -3.50 0.77
C ASP A 83 -14.98 -3.80 1.98
N LYS A 84 -15.92 -4.74 1.85
CA LYS A 84 -16.79 -5.20 2.95
C LYS A 84 -16.03 -5.68 4.20
N ASP A 85 -14.84 -6.22 4.01
CA ASP A 85 -13.98 -6.75 5.09
C ASP A 85 -13.13 -5.64 5.75
N GLY A 86 -13.29 -4.38 5.30
CA GLY A 86 -12.59 -3.21 5.82
C GLY A 86 -11.49 -2.69 4.90
N VAL A 87 -10.51 -2.01 5.50
CA VAL A 87 -9.43 -1.32 4.79
C VAL A 87 -8.13 -2.13 4.88
N ARG A 88 -7.52 -2.43 3.74
CA ARG A 88 -6.23 -3.10 3.66
C ARG A 88 -5.23 -2.30 2.82
N LYS A 89 -3.98 -2.26 3.27
CA LYS A 89 -2.88 -1.64 2.51
C LYS A 89 -2.24 -2.70 1.60
N LEU A 90 -2.12 -2.38 0.32
CA LEU A 90 -1.38 -3.20 -0.63
C LEU A 90 0.13 -2.90 -0.53
N PRO A 91 0.98 -3.83 -1.01
CA PRO A 91 2.40 -3.52 -1.22
C PRO A 91 2.55 -2.22 -2.02
N PRO A 92 3.51 -1.36 -1.68
CA PRO A 92 3.66 -0.07 -2.33
C PRO A 92 3.94 -0.26 -3.83
N PHE A 93 3.27 0.54 -4.66
CA PHE A 93 3.49 0.54 -6.10
C PHE A 93 4.67 1.46 -6.42
N GLY A 94 5.55 1.02 -7.30
CA GLY A 94 6.77 1.73 -7.68
C GLY A 94 7.92 0.74 -7.91
N PRO A 95 9.02 1.18 -8.51
CA PRO A 95 10.22 0.36 -8.56
C PRO A 95 10.63 0.11 -7.11
N MET A 96 10.46 -1.14 -6.67
CA MET A 96 11.08 -1.65 -5.44
C MET A 96 12.50 -1.11 -5.44
N ALA A 97 12.84 -0.31 -4.43
CA ALA A 97 14.06 0.49 -4.44
C ALA A 97 15.23 -0.35 -4.93
N ILE A 98 15.74 0.01 -6.11
CA ILE A 98 17.11 -0.30 -6.53
C ILE A 98 17.98 0.29 -5.41
N GLY A 99 18.29 -0.51 -4.38
CA GLY A 99 18.99 -0.04 -3.19
C GLY A 99 18.43 -0.43 -1.82
N ALA A 100 17.35 -1.24 -1.70
CA ALA A 100 17.18 -1.98 -0.44
C ALA A 100 18.39 -2.91 -0.30
N PRO A 101 19.19 -2.85 0.78
CA PRO A 101 20.25 -3.83 0.98
C PRO A 101 19.56 -5.19 1.12
N MET A 102 19.68 -6.00 0.08
CA MET A 102 19.43 -7.44 0.15
C MET A 102 20.21 -7.94 1.37
N PRO A 103 19.61 -8.72 2.29
CA PRO A 103 20.40 -9.37 3.32
C PRO A 103 21.39 -10.27 2.58
N LEU A 104 22.63 -9.81 2.53
CA LEU A 104 23.71 -10.43 1.80
C LEU A 104 23.93 -11.79 2.44
N LEU A 105 23.62 -12.81 1.66
CA LEU A 105 23.94 -14.23 1.80
C LEU A 105 25.08 -14.47 2.80
N THR A 106 24.77 -14.59 4.10
CA THR A 106 25.73 -15.10 5.10
C THR A 106 25.42 -16.58 5.30
N THR A 107 25.65 -17.34 4.24
CA THR A 107 25.87 -18.78 4.33
C THR A 107 27.24 -19.04 3.76
N LEU A 108 28.16 -19.40 4.67
CA LEU A 108 29.43 -20.13 4.54
C LEU A 108 30.65 -19.41 5.13
N ALA A 109 30.82 -19.60 6.43
CA ALA A 109 32.11 -20.00 6.97
C ALA A 109 31.86 -21.02 8.09
N ILE A 110 31.81 -22.29 7.69
CA ILE A 110 32.13 -23.40 8.58
C ILE A 110 33.58 -23.19 8.99
N GLY A 111 33.88 -23.09 10.29
CA GLY A 111 35.27 -22.95 10.72
C GLY A 111 35.51 -22.55 12.16
N ASN A 112 35.04 -23.36 13.10
CA ASN A 112 35.81 -23.73 14.30
C ASN A 112 36.40 -22.59 15.17
N GLN A 113 35.69 -22.14 16.20
CA GLN A 113 36.35 -21.79 17.47
C GLN A 113 35.41 -21.98 18.67
N GLN A 114 35.68 -23.08 19.37
CA GLN A 114 35.49 -23.37 20.79
C GLN A 114 34.70 -22.41 21.68
N VAL A 115 33.72 -23.02 22.37
CA VAL A 115 33.09 -22.59 23.62
C VAL A 115 34.15 -22.32 24.72
N PRO A 116 33.96 -21.29 25.55
CA PRO A 116 34.09 -21.55 26.99
C PRO A 116 32.88 -21.06 27.80
N LYS A 117 32.27 -22.06 28.46
CA LYS A 117 31.78 -22.13 29.84
C LYS A 117 31.37 -20.81 30.55
N SER A 118 30.06 -20.76 30.81
CA SER A 118 29.40 -20.40 32.08
C SER A 118 29.92 -19.21 32.89
N VAL A 119 29.12 -18.14 32.97
CA VAL A 119 28.90 -17.42 34.23
C VAL A 119 27.43 -17.04 34.35
N SER A 120 26.86 -17.48 35.47
CA SER A 120 25.49 -17.37 35.98
C SER A 120 24.94 -15.96 36.13
N LYS A 121 23.64 -15.77 35.89
CA LYS A 121 22.85 -14.68 36.49
C LYS A 121 21.70 -15.27 37.32
N PRO A 122 21.52 -14.83 38.58
CA PRO A 122 20.63 -15.49 39.54
C PRO A 122 19.15 -15.24 39.26
N GLU A 123 18.40 -16.33 39.42
CA GLU A 123 16.94 -16.43 39.38
C GLU A 123 16.35 -15.88 40.69
N ILE A 124 15.45 -14.90 40.58
CA ILE A 124 14.72 -14.31 41.70
C ILE A 124 13.55 -15.26 42.01
N LYS A 125 13.58 -15.87 43.19
CA LYS A 125 12.49 -16.69 43.73
C LYS A 125 11.35 -15.80 44.20
N GLU A 126 10.17 -15.96 43.63
CA GLU A 126 8.91 -15.52 44.21
C GLU A 126 8.20 -16.79 44.73
N GLU A 127 8.34 -17.06 46.02
CA GLU A 127 7.61 -18.11 46.74
C GLU A 127 6.19 -17.63 47.03
N SER A 128 5.23 -18.49 46.69
CA SER A 128 3.83 -18.40 47.06
C SER A 128 3.55 -19.13 48.37
N LEU A 129 2.54 -18.60 49.09
CA LEU A 129 1.80 -19.15 50.25
C LEU A 129 2.54 -19.17 51.61
N ILE A 130 2.16 -18.24 52.50
CA ILE A 130 1.05 -18.34 53.48
C ILE A 130 0.63 -16.91 53.87
#